data_AF-A0A9Q1C8B3-F1
#
_entry.id   AF-A0A9Q1C8B3-F1
#
_cell.length_a   1.000
_cell.length_b   1.000
_cell.length_c   1.000
_cell.angle_alpha   90.00
_cell.angle_beta   90.00
_cell.angle_gamma   90.00
#
_symmetry.space_group_name_H-M   'P 1'
#
loop_
_entity.id
_entity.type
_entity.pdbx_description
1 polymer ?
#
loop_
_entity_poly.entity_id
_entity_poly.type
_entity_poly.pdbx_seq_one_letter_code
_entity_poly.pdbx_strand_id
1 'polypeptide(L)'
;MYGTSGIQITIQNQPILKLGKSGKYTYLGHDISLHGKASEAQLSSIAIEFHNTLRKINECPLPVSAKIQVVNDMAISKLNFYFSNITFPAKTLANMEDNIVKYIREWFHLNKSSNRDIIFLPSSKGGLGVISPSSMYVSKKLSFLLQALNSDDPQTKYSARSSFQLHMSKRKAVLHDANEGVA
;
A
#
# COMPACT_ATOMS: atom_id res chain seq x y z
N MET A 1 4.25 40.14 -17.44
CA MET A 1 5.49 39.34 -17.27
C MET A 1 6.00 39.56 -15.85
N TYR A 2 5.79 38.62 -14.94
CA TYR A 2 6.38 38.67 -13.59
C TYR A 2 7.27 37.44 -13.43
N GLY A 3 8.57 37.64 -13.59
CA GLY A 3 9.57 36.63 -13.30
C GLY A 3 9.69 36.49 -11.78
N THR A 4 9.26 35.35 -11.24
CA THR A 4 9.65 34.94 -9.90
C THR A 4 11.14 34.64 -9.93
N SER A 5 11.96 35.55 -9.42
CA SER A 5 13.38 35.36 -9.12
C SER A 5 13.52 34.11 -8.26
N GLY A 6 13.84 32.98 -8.89
CA GLY A 6 13.82 31.68 -8.26
C GLY A 6 14.98 31.54 -7.30
N ILE A 7 14.71 31.62 -6.00
CA ILE A 7 15.63 31.21 -4.95
C ILE A 7 16.06 29.77 -5.28
N GLN A 8 17.33 29.60 -5.68
CA GLN A 8 17.92 28.28 -5.83
C GLN A 8 18.19 27.74 -4.42
N ILE A 9 17.23 26.98 -3.91
CA ILE A 9 17.41 26.24 -2.68
C ILE A 9 18.47 25.18 -2.96
N THR A 10 19.58 25.23 -2.22
CA THR A 10 20.66 24.26 -2.26
C THR A 10 20.63 23.42 -0.99
N ILE A 11 20.91 22.12 -1.13
CA ILE A 11 21.18 21.23 0.00
C ILE A 11 22.61 20.75 -0.20
N GLN A 12 23.49 21.00 0.78
CA GLN A 12 24.91 20.66 0.69
C GLN A 12 25.59 21.21 -0.58
N ASN A 13 25.31 22.46 -0.93
CA ASN A 13 25.80 23.13 -2.16
C ASN A 13 25.40 22.45 -3.48
N GLN A 14 24.52 21.46 -3.45
CA GLN A 14 23.92 20.88 -4.65
C GLN A 14 22.53 21.51 -4.89
N PRO A 15 22.20 21.89 -6.13
CA PRO A 15 20.88 22.41 -6.45
C PRO A 15 19.83 21.31 -6.28
N ILE A 16 18.70 21.63 -5.63
CA ILE A 16 17.59 20.68 -5.52
C ILE A 16 17.04 20.38 -6.92
N LEU A 17 16.98 19.08 -7.26
CA LEU A 17 16.47 18.62 -8.54
C LEU A 17 14.97 18.93 -8.67
N LYS A 18 14.61 19.84 -9.56
CA LYS A 18 13.22 20.17 -9.86
C LYS A 18 12.64 19.11 -10.79
N LEU A 19 11.97 18.12 -10.22
CA LEU A 19 11.28 17.10 -11.00
C LEU A 19 10.01 17.68 -11.66
N GLY A 20 9.88 17.49 -12.97
CA GLY A 20 8.62 17.74 -13.68
C GLY A 20 7.53 16.73 -13.29
N LYS A 21 6.30 16.92 -13.79
CA LYS A 21 5.14 16.03 -13.49
C LYS A 21 5.37 14.58 -13.88
N SER A 22 6.20 14.31 -14.90
CA SER A 22 6.59 12.96 -15.35
C SER A 22 7.99 12.54 -14.86
N GLY A 23 8.65 13.38 -14.08
CA GLY A 23 9.98 13.09 -13.53
C GLY A 23 9.94 11.91 -12.57
N LYS A 24 10.92 11.03 -12.69
CA LYS A 24 11.17 9.93 -11.76
C LYS A 24 12.44 10.24 -10.98
N TYR A 25 12.49 9.80 -9.73
CA TYR A 25 13.70 9.83 -8.91
C TYR A 25 13.86 8.49 -8.22
N THR A 26 15.11 8.11 -8.00
CA THR A 26 15.44 6.88 -7.31
C THR A 26 15.40 7.14 -5.80
N TYR A 27 14.52 6.43 -5.10
CA TYR A 27 14.39 6.47 -3.65
C TYR A 27 14.51 5.05 -3.11
N LEU A 28 15.50 4.81 -2.25
CA LEU A 28 15.78 3.49 -1.68
C LEU A 28 15.92 2.38 -2.74
N GLY A 29 16.56 2.69 -3.87
CA GLY A 29 16.77 1.73 -4.98
C GLY A 29 15.57 1.55 -5.91
N HIS A 30 14.53 2.39 -5.78
CA HIS A 30 13.30 2.28 -6.55
C HIS A 30 12.97 3.58 -7.28
N ASP A 31 12.53 3.46 -8.53
CA ASP A 31 12.15 4.62 -9.33
C ASP A 31 10.72 5.02 -9.04
N ILE A 32 10.58 6.13 -8.34
CA ILE A 32 9.31 6.64 -7.85
C ILE A 32 9.01 7.97 -8.55
N SER A 33 7.78 8.13 -9.01
CA SER A 33 7.27 9.42 -9.49
C SER A 33 6.85 10.31 -8.32
N LEU A 34 6.70 11.61 -8.56
CA LEU A 34 6.24 12.55 -7.53
C LEU A 34 4.90 12.15 -6.86
N HIS A 35 4.09 11.33 -7.54
CA HIS A 35 2.82 10.79 -7.03
C HIS A 35 2.94 9.43 -6.33
N GLY A 36 4.16 8.97 -6.02
CA GLY A 36 4.39 7.67 -5.40
C GLY A 36 4.06 6.48 -6.31
N LYS A 37 3.92 6.70 -7.63
CA LYS A 37 3.72 5.62 -8.60
C LYS A 37 5.08 5.09 -9.02
N ALA A 38 5.30 3.79 -8.84
CA ALA A 38 6.43 3.08 -9.41
C ALA A 38 6.17 2.77 -10.90
N SER A 39 7.23 2.41 -11.63
CA SER A 39 7.09 1.90 -12.99
C SER A 39 6.33 0.57 -13.00
N GLU A 40 5.58 0.30 -14.07
CA GLU A 40 4.86 -0.98 -14.23
C GLU A 40 5.81 -2.18 -14.22
N ALA A 41 7.00 -2.03 -14.79
CA ALA A 41 8.05 -3.05 -14.75
C ALA A 41 8.47 -3.38 -13.32
N GLN A 42 8.62 -2.37 -12.45
CA GLN A 42 8.99 -2.58 -11.06
C GLN A 42 7.87 -3.25 -10.26
N LEU A 43 6.61 -2.83 -10.44
CA LEU A 43 5.46 -3.47 -9.80
C LEU A 43 5.33 -4.94 -10.22
N SER A 44 5.59 -5.23 -11.50
CA SER A 44 5.57 -6.59 -12.03
C SER A 44 6.70 -7.43 -11.45
N SER A 45 7.91 -6.88 -11.32
CA SER A 45 9.05 -7.54 -10.68
C SER A 45 8.74 -7.91 -9.22
N ILE A 46 8.16 -6.99 -8.44
CA ILE A 46 7.75 -7.26 -7.04
C ILE A 46 6.69 -8.36 -6.98
N ALA A 47 5.70 -8.34 -7.88
CA ALA A 47 4.67 -9.38 -7.94
C ALA A 47 5.25 -10.76 -8.30
N ILE A 48 6.22 -10.80 -9.22
CA ILE A 48 6.93 -12.03 -9.60
C ILE A 48 7.75 -12.55 -8.42
N GLU A 49 8.49 -11.70 -7.70
CA GLU A 49 9.27 -12.10 -6.52
C GLU A 49 8.36 -12.64 -5.42
N PHE A 50 7.22 -11.98 -5.19
CA PHE A 50 6.21 -12.44 -4.25
C PHE A 50 5.68 -13.84 -4.62
N HIS A 51 5.32 -14.05 -5.89
CA HIS A 51 4.87 -15.35 -6.38
C HIS A 51 5.97 -16.42 -6.26
N ASN A 52 7.23 -16.09 -6.55
CA ASN A 52 8.37 -17.00 -6.39
C ASN A 52 8.59 -17.37 -4.92
N THR A 53 8.38 -16.44 -4.00
CA THR A 53 8.46 -16.69 -2.56
C THR A 53 7.36 -17.67 -2.13
N LEU A 54 6.11 -17.49 -2.59
CA LEU A 54 5.02 -18.43 -2.33
C LEU A 54 5.30 -19.83 -2.90
N ARG A 55 5.87 -19.91 -4.11
CA ARG A 55 6.27 -21.19 -4.72
C ARG A 55 7.30 -21.93 -3.87
N LYS A 56 8.33 -21.23 -3.38
CA LYS A 56 9.33 -21.82 -2.47
C LYS A 56 8.68 -22.35 -1.19
N ILE A 57 7.75 -21.59 -0.60
CA ILE A 57 7.01 -22.03 0.60
C ILE A 57 6.18 -23.28 0.31
N ASN A 58 5.58 -23.37 -0.88
CA ASN A 58 4.83 -24.55 -1.31
C ASN A 58 5.73 -25.81 -1.35
N GLU A 59 6.93 -25.68 -1.91
CA GLU A 59 7.91 -26.75 -2.06
C GLU A 59 8.58 -27.15 -0.73
N CYS A 60 8.57 -26.29 0.29
CA CYS A 60 9.13 -26.61 1.59
C CYS A 60 8.38 -27.78 2.28
N PRO A 61 9.09 -28.74 2.91
CA PRO A 61 8.50 -29.87 3.63
C PRO A 61 8.00 -29.47 5.02
N LEU A 62 7.27 -28.35 5.11
CA LEU A 62 6.70 -27.84 6.35
C LEU A 62 5.25 -28.29 6.53
N PRO A 63 4.78 -28.49 7.77
CA PRO A 63 3.36 -28.68 8.02
C PRO A 63 2.56 -27.43 7.60
N VAL A 64 1.30 -27.63 7.21
CA VAL A 64 0.47 -26.56 6.62
C VAL A 64 0.30 -25.35 7.55
N SER A 65 0.17 -25.59 8.86
CA SER A 65 0.12 -24.52 9.86
C SER A 65 1.37 -23.64 9.86
N ALA A 66 2.57 -24.25 9.76
CA ALA A 66 3.83 -23.53 9.65
C ALA A 66 3.95 -22.82 8.30
N LYS A 67 3.47 -23.41 7.19
CA LYS A 67 3.44 -22.74 5.88
C LYS A 67 2.63 -21.43 5.93
N ILE A 68 1.49 -21.41 6.61
CA ILE A 68 0.69 -20.19 6.81
C ILE A 68 1.49 -19.12 7.55
N GLN A 69 2.16 -19.48 8.64
CA GLN A 69 3.00 -18.55 9.40
C GLN A 69 4.11 -17.98 8.52
N VAL A 70 4.79 -18.83 7.76
CA VAL A 70 5.87 -18.41 6.85
C VAL A 70 5.35 -17.48 5.74
N VAL A 71 4.12 -17.67 5.25
CA VAL A 71 3.50 -16.71 4.30
C VAL A 71 3.39 -15.33 4.94
N ASN A 72 2.88 -15.24 6.17
CA ASN A 72 2.76 -13.98 6.88
C ASN A 72 4.15 -13.35 7.16
N ASP A 73 5.10 -14.15 7.66
CA ASP A 73 6.37 -13.63 8.14
C ASP A 73 7.37 -13.34 7.02
N MET A 74 7.38 -14.12 5.94
CA MET A 74 8.35 -13.95 4.85
C MET A 74 7.74 -13.25 3.63
N ALA A 75 6.57 -13.70 3.16
CA ALA A 75 6.01 -13.17 1.91
C ALA A 75 5.34 -11.80 2.14
N ILE A 76 4.49 -11.67 3.16
CA ILE A 76 3.77 -10.42 3.45
C ILE A 76 4.70 -9.36 4.04
N SER A 77 5.67 -9.72 4.91
CA SER A 77 6.62 -8.77 5.48
C SER A 77 7.45 -8.03 4.42
N LYS A 78 7.81 -8.68 3.32
CA LYS A 78 8.49 -7.99 2.19
C LYS A 78 7.59 -6.94 1.56
N LEU A 79 6.31 -7.25 1.35
CA LEU A 79 5.33 -6.30 0.80
C LEU A 79 5.12 -5.10 1.71
N ASN A 80 5.23 -5.28 3.03
CA ASN A 80 5.08 -4.21 4.00
C ASN A 80 6.04 -3.03 3.75
N PHE A 81 7.29 -3.32 3.37
CA PHE A 81 8.26 -2.30 2.99
C PHE A 81 7.80 -1.52 1.74
N TYR A 82 7.32 -2.23 0.71
CA TYR A 82 6.87 -1.60 -0.53
C TYR A 82 5.57 -0.81 -0.36
N PHE A 83 4.63 -1.28 0.46
CA PHE A 83 3.34 -0.61 0.68
C PHE A 83 3.48 0.78 1.30
N SER A 84 4.52 0.98 2.10
CA SER A 84 4.82 2.29 2.69
C SER A 84 5.24 3.29 1.62
N ASN A 85 6.07 2.86 0.65
CA ASN A 85 6.75 3.75 -0.28
C ASN A 85 6.10 3.86 -1.67
N ILE A 86 5.37 2.82 -2.10
CA ILE A 86 4.85 2.68 -3.47
C ILE A 86 3.33 2.59 -3.45
N THR A 87 2.71 3.05 -4.54
CA THR A 87 1.27 2.89 -4.79
C THR A 87 1.01 1.65 -5.64
N PHE A 88 0.14 0.76 -5.15
CA PHE A 88 -0.21 -0.48 -5.84
C PHE A 88 -1.61 -0.37 -6.46
N PRO A 89 -1.79 -0.75 -7.73
CA PRO A 89 -3.12 -0.91 -8.32
C PRO A 89 -3.91 -2.03 -7.64
N ALA A 90 -5.22 -1.86 -7.47
CA ALA A 90 -6.09 -2.87 -6.87
C ALA A 90 -6.02 -4.22 -7.60
N LYS A 91 -5.90 -4.20 -8.94
CA LYS A 91 -5.74 -5.41 -9.76
C LYS A 91 -4.49 -6.21 -9.37
N THR A 92 -3.37 -5.54 -9.08
CA THR A 92 -2.13 -6.20 -8.67
C THR A 92 -2.27 -6.86 -7.30
N LEU A 93 -2.92 -6.18 -6.35
CA LEU A 93 -3.18 -6.72 -5.01
C LEU A 93 -4.13 -7.93 -5.06
N ALA A 94 -5.19 -7.85 -5.88
CA ALA A 94 -6.12 -8.95 -6.10
C ALA A 94 -5.39 -10.19 -6.68
N ASN A 95 -4.53 -10.00 -7.68
CA ASN A 95 -3.72 -11.08 -8.24
C ASN A 95 -2.79 -11.72 -7.20
N MET A 96 -2.18 -10.93 -6.31
CA MET A 96 -1.33 -11.46 -5.23
C MET A 96 -2.15 -12.32 -4.28
N GLU A 97 -3.35 -11.87 -3.90
CA GLU A 97 -4.26 -12.64 -3.06
C GLU A 97 -4.76 -13.92 -3.73
N ASP A 98 -5.09 -13.88 -5.02
CA ASP A 98 -5.52 -15.06 -5.76
C ASP A 98 -4.44 -16.16 -5.75
N ASN A 99 -3.16 -15.77 -5.83
CA ASN A 99 -2.05 -16.70 -5.69
C ASN A 99 -1.97 -17.32 -4.29
N ILE A 100 -2.14 -16.50 -3.23
CA ILE A 100 -2.19 -17.00 -1.85
C ILE A 100 -3.33 -18.02 -1.70
N VAL A 101 -4.53 -17.65 -2.13
CA VAL A 101 -5.74 -18.48 -2.05
C VAL A 101 -5.54 -19.80 -2.80
N LYS A 102 -4.92 -19.76 -3.99
CA LYS A 102 -4.62 -20.96 -4.78
C LYS A 102 -3.77 -21.94 -3.98
N TYR A 103 -2.62 -21.51 -3.46
CA TYR A 103 -1.72 -22.39 -2.72
C TYR A 103 -2.33 -22.90 -1.42
N ILE A 104 -3.06 -22.05 -0.69
CA ILE A 104 -3.70 -22.47 0.57
C ILE A 104 -4.80 -23.51 0.32
N ARG A 105 -5.62 -23.31 -0.72
CA ARG A 105 -6.62 -24.32 -1.09
C ARG A 105 -5.98 -25.64 -1.48
N GLU A 106 -4.83 -25.60 -2.15
CA GLU A 106 -4.05 -26.79 -2.49
C GLU A 106 -3.53 -27.50 -1.24
N TRP A 107 -2.96 -26.76 -0.27
CA TRP A 107 -2.42 -27.32 0.98
C TRP A 107 -3.47 -27.99 1.86
N PHE A 108 -4.69 -27.46 1.89
CA PHE A 108 -5.79 -28.00 2.70
C PHE A 108 -6.74 -28.90 1.89
N HIS A 109 -6.45 -29.17 0.61
CA HIS A 109 -7.34 -29.90 -0.29
C HIS A 109 -8.78 -29.36 -0.33
N LEU A 110 -8.93 -28.03 -0.24
CA LEU A 110 -10.23 -27.37 -0.26
C LEU A 110 -10.80 -27.31 -1.68
N ASN A 111 -12.13 -27.31 -1.77
CA ASN A 111 -12.80 -27.08 -3.06
C ASN A 111 -12.45 -25.68 -3.61
N LYS A 112 -12.34 -25.55 -4.93
CA LYS A 112 -12.13 -24.27 -5.62
C LYS A 112 -13.23 -23.24 -5.33
N SER A 113 -14.44 -23.70 -4.99
CA SER A 113 -15.58 -22.85 -4.59
C SER A 113 -15.61 -22.48 -3.11
N SER A 114 -14.66 -22.95 -2.29
CA SER A 114 -14.63 -22.64 -0.85
C SER A 114 -14.53 -21.14 -0.61
N ASN A 115 -15.21 -20.63 0.41
CA ASN A 115 -15.22 -19.20 0.72
C ASN A 115 -13.78 -18.69 0.97
N ARG A 116 -13.38 -17.68 0.18
CA ARG A 116 -12.08 -16.99 0.27
C ARG A 116 -11.89 -16.31 1.62
N ASP A 117 -12.96 -15.78 2.20
CA ASP A 117 -12.88 -14.94 3.39
C ASP A 117 -12.35 -15.72 4.60
N ILE A 118 -12.64 -17.02 4.67
CA ILE A 118 -12.15 -17.91 5.75
C ILE A 118 -10.62 -17.94 5.80
N ILE A 119 -9.95 -17.81 4.64
CA ILE A 119 -8.49 -17.82 4.55
C ILE A 119 -7.89 -16.58 5.24
N PHE A 120 -8.48 -15.42 4.99
CA PHE A 120 -7.99 -14.13 5.49
C PHE A 120 -8.55 -13.73 6.85
N LEU A 121 -9.59 -14.43 7.32
CA LEU A 121 -10.20 -14.19 8.62
C LEU A 121 -9.21 -14.58 9.74
N PRO A 122 -9.10 -13.80 10.84
CA PRO A 122 -8.24 -14.14 11.96
C PRO A 122 -8.59 -15.51 12.57
N SER A 123 -7.58 -16.22 13.09
CA SER A 123 -7.77 -17.50 13.75
C SER A 123 -8.69 -17.41 14.98
N SER A 124 -8.71 -16.26 15.66
CA SER A 124 -9.65 -16.00 16.77
C SER A 124 -11.12 -15.98 16.36
N LYS A 125 -11.42 -15.81 15.07
CA LYS A 125 -12.78 -15.85 14.50
C LYS A 125 -13.05 -17.13 13.70
N GLY A 126 -12.20 -18.15 13.84
CA GLY A 126 -12.33 -19.42 13.12
C GLY A 126 -11.79 -19.42 11.69
N GLY A 127 -10.96 -18.43 11.32
CA GLY A 127 -10.27 -18.40 10.03
C GLY A 127 -8.86 -18.98 10.07
N LEU A 128 -8.16 -18.93 8.93
CA LEU A 128 -6.77 -19.41 8.81
C LEU A 128 -5.73 -18.37 9.25
N GLY A 129 -6.11 -17.10 9.44
CA GLY A 129 -5.23 -16.06 9.96
C GLY A 129 -4.18 -15.56 8.96
N VAL A 130 -4.41 -15.74 7.65
CA VAL A 130 -3.49 -15.24 6.62
C VAL A 130 -3.75 -13.76 6.42
N ILE A 131 -2.69 -12.96 6.37
CA ILE A 131 -2.82 -11.52 6.16
C ILE A 131 -3.17 -11.25 4.70
N SER A 132 -4.24 -10.50 4.44
CA SER A 132 -4.58 -10.01 3.10
C SER A 132 -3.63 -8.86 2.69
N PRO A 133 -2.89 -8.99 1.56
CA PRO A 133 -2.15 -7.89 0.95
C PRO A 133 -2.96 -6.59 0.80
N SER A 134 -4.23 -6.68 0.37
CA SER A 134 -5.07 -5.50 0.19
C SER A 134 -5.37 -4.80 1.52
N SER A 135 -5.77 -5.57 2.53
CA SER A 135 -6.04 -5.05 3.87
C SER A 135 -4.79 -4.43 4.51
N MET A 136 -3.64 -5.09 4.37
CA MET A 136 -2.35 -4.59 4.86
C MET A 136 -1.94 -3.30 4.14
N TYR A 137 -2.11 -3.22 2.82
CA TYR A 137 -1.81 -2.02 2.04
C TYR A 137 -2.65 -0.82 2.51
N VAL A 138 -3.96 -0.99 2.66
CA VAL A 138 -4.87 0.07 3.13
C VAL A 138 -4.50 0.49 4.55
N SER A 139 -4.27 -0.48 5.44
CA SER A 139 -3.89 -0.22 6.83
C SER A 139 -2.60 0.60 6.90
N LYS A 140 -1.58 0.25 6.13
CA LYS A 140 -0.32 1.00 6.09
C LYS A 140 -0.46 2.40 5.52
N LYS A 141 -1.22 2.57 4.44
CA LYS A 141 -1.49 3.92 3.91
C LYS A 141 -2.25 4.78 4.92
N LEU A 142 -3.24 4.21 5.61
CA LEU A 142 -3.98 4.92 6.64
C LEU A 142 -3.07 5.30 7.81
N SER A 143 -2.27 4.37 8.34
CA SER A 143 -1.33 4.65 9.42
C SER A 143 -0.34 5.76 9.04
N PHE A 144 0.21 5.72 7.83
CA PHE A 144 1.11 6.76 7.33
C PHE A 144 0.42 8.14 7.29
N LEU A 145 -0.80 8.22 6.77
CA LEU A 145 -1.56 9.48 6.71
C LEU A 145 -1.90 10.01 8.10
N LEU A 146 -2.31 9.13 9.02
CA LEU A 146 -2.58 9.52 10.41
C LEU A 146 -1.31 10.02 11.11
N GLN A 147 -0.17 9.37 10.88
CA GLN A 147 1.11 9.82 11.41
C GLN A 147 1.49 11.19 10.84
N ALA A 148 1.31 11.43 9.55
CA ALA A 148 1.58 12.73 8.94
C ALA A 148 0.67 13.84 9.50
N LEU A 149 -0.62 13.55 9.74
CA LEU A 149 -1.58 14.49 10.33
C LEU A 149 -1.28 14.82 11.80
N ASN A 150 -0.68 13.88 12.52
CA ASN A 150 -0.33 14.00 13.94
C ASN A 150 1.17 14.18 14.19
N SER A 151 1.97 14.47 13.15
CA SER A 151 3.42 14.63 13.25
C SER A 151 3.80 15.69 14.29
N ASP A 152 4.88 15.50 15.04
CA ASP A 152 5.38 16.50 15.98
C ASP A 152 5.90 17.76 15.28
N ASP A 153 6.40 17.59 14.05
CA ASP A 153 6.86 18.69 13.20
C ASP A 153 5.67 19.58 12.76
N PRO A 154 5.65 20.88 13.16
CA PRO A 154 4.58 21.80 12.79
C PRO A 154 4.39 21.96 11.29
N GLN A 155 5.46 21.90 10.50
CA GLN A 155 5.41 22.15 9.06
C GLN A 155 4.80 20.96 8.31
N THR A 156 5.18 19.74 8.66
CA THR A 156 4.57 18.51 8.15
C THR A 156 3.09 18.44 8.51
N LYS A 157 2.74 18.74 9.77
CA LYS A 157 1.36 18.78 10.25
C LYS A 157 0.51 19.81 9.48
N TYR A 158 1.02 21.02 9.33
CA TYR A 158 0.33 22.08 8.57
C TYR A 158 0.11 21.68 7.11
N SER A 159 1.16 21.16 6.45
CA SER A 159 1.09 20.74 5.04
C SER A 159 0.13 19.58 4.82
N ALA A 160 0.13 18.58 5.71
CA ALA A 160 -0.77 17.43 5.64
C ALA A 160 -2.23 17.87 5.83
N ARG A 161 -2.53 18.70 6.84
CA ARG A 161 -3.88 19.22 7.10
C ARG A 161 -4.38 20.10 5.96
N SER A 162 -3.54 20.98 5.43
CA SER A 162 -3.88 21.83 4.28
C SER A 162 -4.20 20.99 3.04
N SER A 163 -3.40 19.96 2.76
CA SER A 163 -3.64 19.03 1.65
C SER A 163 -4.94 18.24 1.83
N PHE A 164 -5.25 17.82 3.06
CA PHE A 164 -6.50 17.13 3.38
C PHE A 164 -7.72 18.03 3.19
N GLN A 165 -7.68 19.27 3.69
CA GLN A 165 -8.74 20.26 3.50
C GLN A 165 -8.99 20.54 2.01
N LEU A 166 -7.93 20.69 1.21
CA LEU A 166 -8.04 20.85 -0.24
C LEU A 166 -8.72 19.65 -0.91
N HIS A 167 -8.41 18.43 -0.46
CA HIS A 167 -9.06 17.21 -0.97
C HIS A 167 -10.53 17.13 -0.59
N MET A 168 -10.89 17.56 0.63
CA MET A 168 -12.27 17.59 1.12
C MET A 168 -13.11 18.70 0.47
N SER A 169 -12.54 19.84 0.10
CA SER A 169 -13.26 20.90 -0.60
C SER A 169 -13.48 20.60 -2.09
N LYS A 170 -12.56 19.86 -2.72
CA LYS A 170 -12.67 19.47 -4.14
C LYS A 170 -13.61 18.29 -4.38
N ARG A 171 -13.73 17.36 -3.42
CA ARG A 171 -14.87 16.45 -3.41
C ARG A 171 -16.04 17.30 -2.95
N LYS A 172 -17.01 17.57 -3.82
CA LYS A 172 -18.34 18.00 -3.36
C LYS A 172 -18.85 16.92 -2.42
N ALA A 173 -18.53 17.04 -1.13
CA ALA A 173 -19.35 16.44 -0.10
C ALA A 173 -20.71 17.12 -0.30
N VAL A 174 -21.67 16.37 -0.81
CA VAL A 174 -23.07 16.73 -0.63
C VAL A 174 -23.26 16.67 0.87
N LEU A 175 -23.02 17.80 1.54
CA LEU A 175 -23.53 18.04 2.88
C LEU A 175 -25.03 18.07 2.67
N HIS A 176 -25.70 16.97 3.01
CA HIS A 176 -27.14 16.96 3.13
C HIS A 176 -27.42 17.88 4.31
N ASP A 177 -27.87 19.11 4.04
CA ASP A 177 -28.22 20.07 5.07
C ASP A 177 -29.25 19.43 5.99
N ALA A 178 -28.85 19.20 7.25
CA ALA A 178 -29.74 18.92 8.35
C ALA A 178 -30.40 20.25 8.75
N ASN A 179 -31.34 20.73 7.94
CA ASN A 179 -32.22 21.85 8.27
C ASN A 179 -33.53 21.75 7.47
N GLU A 180 -34.26 20.66 7.68
CA GLU A 180 -35.72 20.64 7.46
C GLU A 180 -36.36 20.20 8.78
N GLY A 181 -36.92 21.16 9.52
CA GLY A 181 -37.57 20.87 10.79
C GLY A 181 -37.81 22.05 11.73
N VAL A 182 -38.06 23.27 11.23
CA VAL A 182 -38.80 24.29 11.98
C VAL A 182 -39.68 25.08 11.00
N ALA A 183 -40.92 24.63 10.84
CA ALA A 183 -42.12 25.44 10.64
C ALA A 183 -43.33 24.52 10.75
#